data_AF-A0A9X2ICH5-F1
#
_entry.id   AF-A0A9X2ICH5-F1
#
_cell.length_a   1.000
_cell.length_b   1.000
_cell.length_c   1.000
_cell.angle_alpha   90.00
_cell.angle_beta   90.00
_cell.angle_gamma   90.00
#
_symmetry.space_group_name_H-M   'P 1'
#
loop_
_entity.id
_entity.type
_entity.pdbx_description
1 polymer ?
#
loop_
_entity_poly.entity_id
_entity_poly.type
_entity_poly.pdbx_seq_one_letter_code
_entity_poly.pdbx_strand_id
1 'polypeptide(L)'
;MLAPPTSQAPECNYSYNNAAQPKTAEDILAAMQPICTERGGLRVLNKLFTSGNSKEPINLILTCIGDNPNQVIFHCLFSTSYENL
;
A
#
# COMPACT_ATOMS: atom_id res chain seq x y z
N MET A 1 -2.54 9.88 -8.02
CA MET A 1 -1.44 9.55 -7.08
C MET A 1 -2.05 9.17 -5.75
N LEU A 2 -1.35 8.35 -4.98
CA LEU A 2 -1.79 7.97 -3.64
C LEU A 2 -1.33 9.01 -2.61
N ALA A 3 -2.15 9.20 -1.58
CA ALA A 3 -1.87 10.05 -0.44
C ALA A 3 -1.02 9.29 0.60
N PRO A 4 -0.31 10.01 1.48
CA PRO A 4 0.39 9.39 2.60
C PRO A 4 -0.59 8.59 3.48
N PRO A 5 -0.16 7.43 4.02
CA PRO A 5 -1.01 6.65 4.93
C PRO A 5 -1.14 7.38 6.28
N THR A 6 -2.37 7.47 6.81
CA THR A 6 -2.64 8.08 8.11
C THR A 6 -2.80 7.04 9.21
N SER A 7 -2.10 7.22 10.33
CA SER A 7 -2.21 6.38 11.55
C SER A 7 -2.06 4.87 11.32
N GLN A 8 -1.08 4.48 10.51
CA GLN A 8 -0.79 3.09 10.16
C GLN A 8 0.56 2.61 10.70
N ALA A 9 0.85 1.33 10.50
CA ALA A 9 2.11 0.71 10.86
C ALA A 9 3.30 1.49 10.24
N PRO A 10 4.45 1.59 10.93
CA PRO A 10 5.62 2.33 10.43
C PRO A 10 6.07 1.93 9.02
N GLU A 11 5.89 0.67 8.66
CA GLU A 11 6.18 0.09 7.35
C GLU A 11 5.41 0.80 6.22
N CYS A 12 4.19 1.26 6.49
CA CYS A 12 3.36 1.93 5.50
C CYS A 12 3.92 3.32 5.17
N ASN A 13 4.32 4.07 6.20
CA ASN A 13 4.99 5.36 6.03
C ASN A 13 6.33 5.20 5.31
N TYR A 14 7.12 4.19 5.69
CA TYR A 14 8.40 3.93 5.04
C TYR A 14 8.20 3.56 3.57
N SER A 15 7.29 2.63 3.25
CA SER A 15 6.97 2.23 1.88
C SER A 15 6.55 3.44 1.04
N TYR A 16 5.64 4.25 1.58
CA TYR A 16 5.17 5.46 0.92
C TYR A 16 6.31 6.44 0.65
N ASN A 17 7.12 6.77 1.65
CA ASN A 17 8.18 7.77 1.53
C ASN A 17 9.29 7.33 0.57
N ASN A 18 9.65 6.04 0.58
CA ASN A 18 10.73 5.48 -0.26
C ASN A 18 10.28 5.04 -1.67
N ALA A 19 8.98 5.00 -1.96
CA ALA A 19 8.48 4.73 -3.31
C ALA A 19 8.98 5.77 -4.32
N ALA A 20 9.13 5.36 -5.59
CA ALA A 20 9.44 6.29 -6.66
C ALA A 20 8.35 7.36 -6.83
N GLN A 21 8.71 8.48 -7.45
CA GLN A 21 7.74 9.48 -7.89
C GLN A 21 7.36 9.22 -9.35
N PRO A 22 6.08 9.35 -9.73
CA PRO A 22 4.94 9.71 -8.88
C PRO A 22 4.52 8.55 -7.95
N LYS A 23 3.91 8.85 -6.80
CA LYS A 23 3.41 7.84 -5.85
C LYS A 23 2.24 7.02 -6.43
N THR A 24 2.54 6.05 -7.29
CA THR A 24 1.56 5.10 -7.85
C THR A 24 1.41 3.88 -6.94
N ALA A 25 0.37 3.07 -7.22
CA ALA A 25 0.17 1.80 -6.52
C ALA A 25 1.32 0.82 -6.75
N GLU A 26 1.86 0.79 -7.97
CA GLU A 26 2.97 -0.08 -8.36
C GLU A 26 4.27 0.33 -7.66
N ASP A 27 4.56 1.63 -7.62
CA ASP A 27 5.76 2.16 -6.97
C ASP A 27 5.76 1.92 -5.45
N ILE A 28 4.59 2.08 -4.81
CA ILE A 28 4.44 1.80 -3.38
C ILE A 28 4.50 0.30 -3.10
N LEU A 29 3.92 -0.54 -3.97
CA LEU A 29 4.03 -1.99 -3.87
C LEU A 29 5.50 -2.45 -3.97
N ALA A 30 6.24 -1.92 -4.95
CA ALA A 30 7.66 -2.22 -5.13
C ALA A 30 8.49 -1.83 -3.89
N ALA A 31 8.20 -0.68 -3.28
CA ALA A 31 8.88 -0.23 -2.05
C ALA A 31 8.48 -1.04 -0.80
N MET A 32 7.26 -1.58 -0.75
CA MET A 32 6.77 -2.38 0.39
C MET A 32 7.29 -3.82 0.38
N GLN A 33 7.58 -4.39 -0.80
CA GLN A 33 8.07 -5.75 -0.95
C GLN A 33 9.35 -6.07 -0.15
N PRO A 34 10.43 -5.27 -0.18
CA PRO A 34 11.63 -5.56 0.62
C PRO A 34 11.35 -5.51 2.13
N ILE A 35 10.54 -4.54 2.59
CA ILE A 35 10.15 -4.42 4.01
C ILE A 35 9.35 -5.64 4.44
N CYS A 36 8.46 -6.13 3.57
CA CYS A 36 7.71 -7.36 3.83
C CYS A 36 8.65 -8.53 4.09
N THR A 37 9.67 -8.70 3.24
CA THR A 37 10.70 -9.74 3.42
C THR A 37 11.51 -9.55 4.71
N GLU A 38 11.95 -8.32 5.01
CA GLU A 38 12.69 -8.02 6.25
C GLU A 38 11.89 -8.31 7.53
N ARG A 39 10.56 -8.18 7.46
CA ARG A 39 9.64 -8.50 8.56
C ARG A 39 9.25 -9.99 8.62
N GLY A 40 9.88 -10.85 7.82
CA GLY A 40 9.62 -12.30 7.79
C GLY A 40 8.47 -12.71 6.87
N GLY A 41 8.02 -11.80 6.00
CA GLY A 41 7.03 -12.08 4.96
C GLY A 41 7.67 -12.59 3.68
N LEU A 42 6.82 -13.02 2.76
CA LEU A 42 7.28 -13.56 1.48
C LEU A 42 6.78 -12.72 0.32
N ARG A 43 5.56 -12.21 0.41
CA ARG A 43 4.95 -11.45 -0.66
C ARG A 43 3.94 -10.45 -0.14
N VAL A 44 3.77 -9.40 -0.92
CA VAL A 44 2.72 -8.40 -0.71
C VAL A 44 1.56 -8.70 -1.65
N LEU A 45 0.38 -8.93 -1.08
CA LEU A 45 -0.87 -8.93 -1.82
C LEU A 45 -1.32 -7.48 -2.03
N ASN A 46 -1.85 -7.17 -3.20
CA ASN A 46 -2.45 -5.87 -3.48
C ASN A 46 -3.94 -6.05 -3.81
N LYS A 47 -4.75 -5.09 -3.38
CA LYS A 47 -6.17 -5.00 -3.74
C LYS A 47 -6.58 -3.56 -3.93
N LEU A 48 -7.03 -3.25 -5.15
CA LEU A 48 -7.58 -1.96 -5.52
C LEU A 48 -9.10 -1.99 -5.37
N PHE A 49 -9.64 -0.97 -4.70
CA PHE A 49 -11.06 -0.71 -4.59
C PHE A 49 -11.37 0.57 -5.34
N THR A 50 -12.06 0.42 -6.46
CA THR A 50 -12.66 1.52 -7.20
C THR A 50 -14.11 1.64 -6.76
N SER A 51 -14.51 2.81 -6.26
CA SER A 51 -15.93 3.08 -6.09
C SER A 51 -16.60 3.13 -7.46
N GLY A 52 -17.80 2.54 -7.58
CA GLY A 52 -18.59 2.56 -8.81
C GLY A 52 -19.07 3.96 -9.22
N ASN A 53 -18.95 4.95 -8.34
CA ASN A 53 -19.10 6.36 -8.68
C ASN A 53 -17.71 6.94 -8.99
N SER A 54 -17.54 7.46 -10.21
CA SER A 54 -16.29 8.04 -10.74
C SER A 54 -15.76 9.27 -9.98
N LYS A 55 -16.33 9.60 -8.82
CA LYS A 55 -16.00 10.75 -7.96
C LYS A 55 -15.47 10.33 -6.59
N GLU A 56 -15.40 9.03 -6.29
CA GLU A 56 -14.91 8.51 -5.01
C GLU A 56 -13.45 8.02 -5.10
N PRO A 57 -12.70 7.99 -3.98
CA PRO A 57 -11.27 7.81 -4.04
C PRO A 57 -10.94 6.34 -4.27
N ILE A 58 -9.92 6.07 -5.07
CA ILE A 58 -9.40 4.71 -5.21
C ILE A 58 -8.67 4.37 -3.92
N ASN A 59 -9.07 3.28 -3.27
CA ASN A 59 -8.37 2.76 -2.10
C ASN A 59 -7.51 1.56 -2.52
N LEU A 60 -6.24 1.58 -2.13
CA LEU A 60 -5.30 0.48 -2.30
C LEU A 60 -5.03 -0.14 -0.93
N ILE A 61 -5.29 -1.44 -0.80
CA ILE A 61 -4.82 -2.22 0.33
C ILE A 61 -3.62 -3.05 -0.13
N LEU A 62 -2.50 -2.90 0.58
CA LEU A 62 -1.34 -3.77 0.47
C LEU A 62 -1.23 -4.61 1.74
N THR A 63 -1.01 -5.91 1.60
CA THR A 63 -0.93 -6.83 2.75
C THR A 63 0.29 -7.70 2.62
N CYS A 64 1.22 -7.57 3.57
CA CYS A 64 2.37 -8.45 3.68
C CYS A 64 1.94 -9.76 4.35
N ILE A 65 2.21 -10.88 3.67
CA ILE A 65 1.88 -12.23 4.15
C ILE A 65 3.10 -13.14 4.16
N GLY A 66 3.09 -14.13 5.06
CA GLY A 66 4.07 -15.23 5.10
C GLY A 66 3.74 -16.37 4.13
N ASP A 67 4.27 -17.56 4.43
CA ASP A 67 3.99 -18.80 3.66
C ASP A 67 2.50 -19.12 3.57
N ASN A 68 1.77 -18.84 4.66
CA ASN A 68 0.33 -18.98 4.70
C ASN A 68 -0.33 -17.61 4.40
N PRO A 69 -1.28 -17.52 3.44
CA PRO A 69 -2.03 -16.29 3.17
C PRO A 69 -2.80 -15.74 4.38
N ASN A 70 -3.14 -16.59 5.36
CA ASN A 70 -3.80 -16.18 6.60
C ASN A 70 -2.82 -15.63 7.65
N GLN A 71 -1.51 -15.80 7.44
CA GLN A 71 -0.47 -15.21 8.27
C GLN A 71 -0.15 -13.81 7.78
N VAL A 72 -0.96 -12.85 8.21
CA VAL A 72 -0.75 -11.43 7.94
C VAL A 72 0.32 -10.88 8.88
N ILE A 73 1.34 -10.25 8.31
CA ILE A 73 2.41 -9.60 9.09
C ILE A 73 2.03 -8.14 9.35
N PHE A 74 1.67 -7.41 8.28
CA PHE A 74 1.12 -6.07 8.37
C PHE A 74 0.30 -5.76 7.11
N HIS A 75 -0.54 -4.75 7.21
CA HIS A 75 -1.27 -4.21 6.06
C HIS A 75 -1.17 -2.69 6.03
N CYS A 76 -1.27 -2.15 4.83
CA CYS A 76 -1.26 -0.72 4.55
C CYS A 76 -2.46 -0.37 3.67
N LEU A 77 -3.12 0.73 4.01
CA LEU A 77 -4.22 1.32 3.27
C LEU A 77 -3.78 2.67 2.73
N PHE A 78 -3.84 2.84 1.42
CA PHE A 78 -3.56 4.10 0.75
C PHE A 78 -4.81 4.57 0.03
N SER A 79 -5.16 5.84 0.18
CA SER A 79 -6.27 6.45 -0.56
C SER A 79 -5.70 7.40 -1.60
N THR A 80 -6.39 7.62 -2.71
CA THR A 80 -6.01 8.68 -3.65
C THR A 80 -6.20 10.05 -3.01
N SER A 81 -5.20 10.95 -3.14
CA SER A 81 -5.40 12.36 -2.80
C SER A 81 -6.22 13.04 -3.91
N TYR A 82 -7.22 13.82 -3.51
CA TYR A 82 -8.00 14.68 -4.40
C TYR A 82 -7.33 16.02 -4.69
N GLU A 83 -6.16 16.30 -4.12
CA GLU A 83 -5.54 17.63 -4.15
C GLU A 83 -5.00 18.06 -5.53
N ASN A 84 -5.32 17.35 -6.62
CA ASN A 84 -4.98 17.78 -7.99
C ASN A 84 -6.05 17.35 -9.01
N LEU A 85 -7.31 17.71 -8.78
CA LEU A 85 -8.33 17.77 -9.83
C LEU A 85 -8.88 19.20 -9.96
#